data_AF-A0AB38N5E0-F1
#
_entry.id   AF-A0AB38N5E0-F1
#
_cell.length_a   1.000
_cell.length_b   1.000
_cell.length_c   1.000
_cell.angle_alpha   90.00
_cell.angle_beta   90.00
_cell.angle_gamma   90.00
#
_symmetry.space_group_name_H-M   'P 1'
#
loop_
_entity.id
_entity.type
_entity.pdbx_description
1 polymer ?
#
loop_
_entity_poly.entity_id
_entity_poly.type
_entity_poly.pdbx_seq_one_letter_code
_entity_poly.pdbx_strand_id
1 'polypeptide(L)'
;MVLNHLIKKNLMNKINFLLYLLTMLAISFVTMGYGTTEATDTTNQTKHMYRGSSITREELAQVADLSSARDQKGNPVTLEEESYSIGSFTKGTVTIVPKSGKADEVITLDLKPN
;
A
#
# COMPACT_ATOMS: atom_id res chain seq x y z
N MET A 1 57.24 31.62 2.72
CA MET A 1 55.87 31.77 2.18
C MET A 1 55.23 30.41 1.87
N VAL A 2 55.27 29.44 2.80
CA VAL A 2 54.80 28.04 2.57
C VAL A 2 53.68 27.66 3.53
N LEU A 3 53.74 28.15 4.78
CA LEU A 3 52.75 27.89 5.82
C LEU A 3 51.34 28.42 5.45
N ASN A 4 51.28 29.62 4.86
CA ASN A 4 50.02 30.23 4.44
C ASN A 4 49.34 29.46 3.30
N HIS A 5 50.14 28.81 2.44
CA HIS A 5 49.64 28.01 1.32
C HIS A 5 49.08 26.67 1.80
N LEU A 6 49.74 26.03 2.77
CA LEU A 6 49.31 24.76 3.38
C LEU A 6 48.02 24.92 4.21
N ILE A 7 47.89 26.01 4.96
CA ILE A 7 46.67 26.32 5.71
C ILE A 7 45.50 26.56 4.75
N LYS A 8 45.71 27.34 3.69
CA LYS A 8 44.69 27.60 2.66
C LYS A 8 44.26 26.31 1.94
N LYS A 9 45.20 25.40 1.65
CA LYS A 9 44.93 24.12 1.00
C LYS A 9 44.14 23.16 1.92
N ASN A 10 44.51 23.07 3.20
CA ASN A 10 43.77 22.28 4.17
C ASN A 10 42.37 22.84 4.43
N LEU A 11 42.21 24.17 4.44
CA LEU A 11 40.91 24.80 4.58
C LEU A 11 40.01 24.52 3.36
N MET A 12 40.57 24.63 2.15
CA MET A 12 39.84 24.36 0.91
C MET A 12 39.42 22.89 0.79
N ASN A 13 40.26 21.95 1.24
CA ASN A 13 39.90 20.53 1.30
C ASN A 13 38.76 20.25 2.28
N LYS A 14 38.76 20.91 3.45
CA LYS A 14 37.67 20.78 4.44
C LYS A 14 36.34 21.35 3.92
N ILE A 15 36.39 22.48 3.20
CA ILE A 15 35.22 23.08 2.57
C ILE A 15 34.67 22.15 1.48
N ASN A 16 35.53 21.59 0.62
CA ASN A 16 35.11 20.64 -0.41
C ASN A 16 34.51 19.37 0.18
N PHE A 17 35.08 18.86 1.29
CA PHE A 17 34.54 17.71 2.00
C PHE A 17 33.16 18.00 2.61
N LEU A 18 32.99 19.17 3.22
CA LEU A 18 31.70 19.61 3.77
C LEU A 18 30.65 19.77 2.67
N LEU A 19 31.04 20.31 1.52
CA LEU A 19 30.18 20.45 0.34
C LEU A 19 29.73 19.07 -0.18
N TYR A 20 30.65 18.09 -0.24
CA TYR A 20 30.35 16.73 -0.63
C TYR A 20 29.37 16.05 0.35
N LEU A 21 29.59 16.23 1.65
CA LEU A 21 28.71 15.71 2.70
C LEU A 21 27.29 16.31 2.61
N LEU A 22 27.19 17.63 2.37
CA LEU A 22 25.91 18.32 2.16
C LEU A 22 25.18 17.81 0.92
N THR A 23 25.88 17.57 -0.19
CA THR A 23 25.25 17.01 -1.40
C THR A 23 24.74 15.59 -1.21
N MET A 24 25.47 14.74 -0.47
CA MET A 24 25.01 13.39 -0.13
C MET A 24 23.79 13.42 0.81
N LEU A 25 23.78 14.32 1.79
CA LEU A 25 22.64 14.49 2.70
C LEU A 25 21.38 14.97 1.96
N ALA A 26 21.51 15.87 0.99
CA ALA A 26 20.39 16.35 0.18
C ALA A 26 19.76 15.24 -0.68
N ILE A 27 20.56 14.30 -1.20
CA ILE A 27 20.05 13.17 -2.01
C ILE A 27 19.24 12.19 -1.14
N SER A 28 19.59 12.03 0.15
CA SER A 28 18.86 11.17 1.09
C SER A 28 17.43 11.65 1.41
N PHE A 29 17.12 12.94 1.20
CA PHE A 29 15.75 13.46 1.38
C PHE A 29 14.91 13.43 0.09
N VAL A 30 15.52 13.25 -1.08
CA VAL A 30 14.81 13.22 -2.38
C VAL A 30 14.16 11.85 -2.65
N THR A 31 14.65 10.78 -2.02
CA THR A 31 14.01 9.44 -2.10
C THR A 31 12.85 9.25 -1.13
N MET A 32 12.57 10.25 -0.28
CA MET A 32 11.38 10.28 0.60
C MET A 32 10.25 11.18 0.04
N GLY A 33 10.36 11.58 -1.24
CA GLY A 33 9.37 12.39 -1.96
C GLY A 33 8.75 11.72 -3.19
N TYR A 34 9.09 10.46 -3.47
CA TYR A 34 8.39 9.59 -4.43
C TYR A 34 7.58 8.50 -3.72
N GLY A 35 7.10 8.79 -2.51
CA GLY A 35 5.80 8.29 -2.15
C GLY A 35 4.81 9.25 -2.78
N THR A 36 4.32 8.93 -3.98
CA THR A 36 3.09 9.51 -4.53
C THR A 36 1.98 9.32 -3.52
N THR A 37 1.93 10.20 -2.52
CA THR A 37 0.67 10.65 -1.95
C THR A 37 0.09 11.54 -3.03
N GLU A 38 -0.42 10.89 -4.08
CA GLU A 38 -1.66 11.40 -4.63
C GLU A 38 -2.56 11.52 -3.40
N ALA A 39 -2.79 12.75 -2.95
CA ALA A 39 -3.98 13.05 -2.18
C ALA A 39 -5.11 12.78 -3.17
N THR A 40 -5.42 11.50 -3.36
CA THR A 40 -6.50 11.07 -4.20
C THR A 40 -7.72 11.48 -3.45
N ASP A 41 -8.32 12.55 -3.97
CA ASP A 41 -9.65 13.02 -3.67
C ASP A 41 -10.55 11.78 -3.50
N THR A 42 -10.74 11.39 -2.24
CA THR A 42 -11.26 10.07 -1.87
C THR A 42 -12.78 10.05 -2.00
N THR A 43 -13.32 11.07 -2.65
CA THR A 43 -14.75 11.31 -2.74
C THR A 43 -15.40 10.48 -3.85
N ASN A 44 -14.64 9.96 -4.83
CA ASN A 44 -15.21 9.16 -5.93
C ASN A 44 -14.20 8.36 -6.76
N GLN A 45 -13.23 7.71 -6.13
CA GLN A 45 -12.34 6.80 -6.88
C GLN A 45 -13.08 5.52 -7.23
N THR A 46 -13.42 5.36 -8.52
CA THR A 46 -13.91 4.09 -9.05
C THR A 46 -12.77 3.08 -9.02
N LYS A 47 -12.74 2.21 -8.00
CA LYS A 47 -11.76 1.12 -7.92
C LYS A 47 -12.23 -0.06 -8.76
N HIS A 48 -11.50 -0.35 -9.82
CA HIS A 48 -11.73 -1.54 -10.64
C HIS A 48 -11.17 -2.77 -9.92
N MET A 49 -12.05 -3.71 -9.57
CA MET A 49 -11.68 -4.99 -8.96
C MET A 49 -11.76 -6.10 -10.01
N TYR A 50 -10.76 -6.99 -10.02
CA TYR A 50 -10.68 -8.10 -10.97
C TYR A 50 -10.49 -9.42 -10.23
N ARG A 51 -10.85 -10.53 -10.86
CA ARG A 51 -10.56 -11.85 -10.29
C ARG A 51 -9.06 -12.00 -10.04
N GLY A 52 -8.71 -12.51 -8.85
CA GLY A 52 -7.33 -12.68 -8.41
C GLY A 52 -6.68 -11.41 -7.84
N SER A 53 -7.33 -10.24 -7.90
CA SER A 53 -6.81 -9.03 -7.25
C SER A 53 -6.90 -9.16 -5.72
N SER A 54 -5.91 -8.62 -5.02
CA SER A 54 -5.97 -8.47 -3.56
C SER A 54 -6.93 -7.33 -3.19
N ILE A 55 -7.73 -7.54 -2.15
CA ILE A 55 -8.57 -6.54 -1.52
C ILE A 55 -8.30 -6.52 -0.02
N THR A 56 -8.26 -5.35 0.62
CA THR A 56 -8.18 -5.29 2.08
C THR A 56 -9.56 -5.42 2.71
N ARG A 57 -9.62 -5.78 3.99
CA ARG A 57 -10.89 -5.86 4.72
C ARG A 57 -11.62 -4.51 4.75
N GLU A 58 -10.88 -3.41 4.86
CA GLU A 58 -11.43 -2.04 4.88
C GLU A 58 -12.05 -1.68 3.53
N GLU A 59 -11.39 -2.03 2.43
CA GLU A 59 -11.90 -1.82 1.08
C GLU A 59 -13.14 -2.67 0.82
N LEU A 60 -13.12 -3.92 1.29
CA LEU A 60 -14.27 -4.81 1.20
C LEU A 60 -15.47 -4.26 1.98
N ALA A 61 -15.23 -3.65 3.14
CA ALA A 61 -16.26 -3.01 3.95
C ALA A 61 -16.92 -1.81 3.24
N GLN A 62 -16.28 -1.21 2.25
CA GLN A 62 -16.87 -0.11 1.47
C GLN A 62 -17.90 -0.63 0.46
N VAL A 63 -17.67 -1.81 -0.12
CA VAL A 63 -18.47 -2.35 -1.23
C VAL A 63 -19.40 -3.50 -0.83
N ALA A 64 -19.14 -4.18 0.28
CA ALA A 64 -19.88 -5.35 0.73
C ALA A 64 -20.29 -5.24 2.21
N ASP A 65 -21.35 -5.97 2.58
CA ASP A 65 -21.75 -6.14 3.97
C ASP A 65 -20.94 -7.25 4.62
N LEU A 66 -19.99 -6.89 5.49
CA LEU A 66 -19.14 -7.86 6.18
C LEU A 66 -19.92 -8.84 7.07
N SER A 67 -21.13 -8.47 7.53
CA SER A 67 -21.97 -9.34 8.37
C SER A 67 -22.65 -10.46 7.58
N SER A 68 -22.72 -10.33 6.26
CA SER A 68 -23.30 -11.33 5.35
C SER A 68 -22.32 -12.45 4.97
N ALA A 69 -21.09 -12.40 5.50
CA ALA A 69 -20.02 -13.34 5.17
C ALA A 69 -20.42 -14.77 5.51
N ARG A 70 -20.41 -15.62 4.49
CA ARG A 70 -20.80 -17.03 4.59
C ARG A 70 -19.84 -17.95 3.84
N ASP A 71 -19.60 -19.13 4.38
CA ASP A 71 -18.82 -20.18 3.72
C ASP A 71 -19.60 -20.80 2.52
N GLN A 72 -18.97 -21.73 1.81
CA GLN A 72 -19.59 -22.47 0.71
C GLN A 72 -20.82 -23.31 1.12
N LYS A 73 -20.97 -23.63 2.42
CA LYS A 73 -22.09 -24.38 2.99
C LYS A 73 -23.21 -23.45 3.48
N GLY A 74 -23.01 -22.12 3.39
CA GLY A 74 -23.95 -21.11 3.86
C GLY A 74 -23.87 -20.81 5.36
N ASN A 75 -22.87 -21.33 6.08
CA ASN A 75 -22.68 -20.99 7.49
C ASN A 75 -22.05 -19.60 7.61
N PRO A 76 -22.48 -18.79 8.61
CA PRO A 76 -21.85 -17.49 8.86
C PRO A 76 -20.38 -17.67 9.26
N VAL A 77 -19.52 -16.80 8.76
CA VAL A 77 -18.08 -16.79 9.07
C VAL A 77 -17.58 -15.39 9.37
N THR A 78 -16.58 -15.29 10.24
CA THR A 78 -15.91 -14.02 10.55
C THR A 78 -14.69 -13.84 9.65
N LEU A 79 -14.47 -12.60 9.20
CA LEU A 79 -13.28 -12.23 8.43
C LEU A 79 -12.11 -11.88 9.36
N GLU A 80 -11.16 -12.79 9.50
CA GLU A 80 -9.99 -12.63 10.39
C GLU A 80 -8.74 -12.07 9.70
N GLU A 81 -8.65 -12.11 8.38
CA GLU A 81 -7.45 -11.67 7.64
C GLU A 81 -7.54 -10.19 7.25
N GLU A 82 -6.39 -9.52 7.19
CA GLU A 82 -6.30 -8.12 6.74
C GLU A 82 -6.61 -7.98 5.24
N SER A 83 -6.36 -9.03 4.47
CA SER A 83 -6.55 -8.99 3.02
C SER A 83 -6.90 -10.35 2.43
N TYR A 84 -7.67 -10.30 1.35
CA TYR A 84 -8.22 -11.46 0.66
C TYR A 84 -7.96 -11.35 -0.84
N SER A 85 -8.06 -12.48 -1.54
CA SER A 85 -8.06 -12.49 -3.01
C SER A 85 -9.49 -12.55 -3.52
N ILE A 86 -9.82 -11.77 -4.54
CA ILE A 86 -11.14 -11.81 -5.17
C ILE A 86 -11.29 -13.11 -5.98
N GLY A 87 -12.30 -13.91 -5.64
CA GLY A 87 -12.66 -15.13 -6.37
C GLY A 87 -13.54 -14.84 -7.59
N SER A 88 -14.71 -14.23 -7.36
CA SER A 88 -15.72 -13.93 -8.38
C SER A 88 -16.66 -12.83 -7.89
N PHE A 89 -17.44 -12.26 -8.81
CA PHE A 89 -18.45 -11.25 -8.50
C PHE A 89 -19.71 -11.51 -9.33
N THR A 90 -20.86 -11.24 -8.72
CA THR A 90 -22.16 -11.21 -9.38
C THR A 90 -22.78 -9.82 -9.19
N LYS A 91 -24.02 -9.61 -9.65
CA LYS A 91 -24.74 -8.35 -9.44
C LYS A 91 -24.98 -8.03 -7.96
N GLY A 92 -25.01 -9.04 -7.09
CA GLY A 92 -25.37 -8.87 -5.67
C GLY A 92 -24.38 -9.47 -4.69
N THR A 93 -23.34 -10.17 -5.15
CA THR A 93 -22.39 -10.84 -4.27
C THR A 93 -20.96 -10.75 -4.79
N VAL A 94 -20.01 -10.86 -3.86
CA VAL A 94 -18.59 -11.05 -4.13
C VAL A 94 -18.12 -12.28 -3.38
N THR A 95 -17.27 -13.07 -4.02
CA THR A 95 -16.57 -14.17 -3.34
C THR A 95 -15.12 -13.80 -3.13
N ILE A 96 -14.59 -14.12 -1.95
CA ILE A 96 -13.22 -13.86 -1.55
C ILE A 96 -12.57 -15.17 -1.06
N VAL A 97 -11.25 -15.22 -1.19
CA VAL A 97 -10.43 -16.36 -0.77
C VAL A 97 -9.38 -15.86 0.21
N PRO A 98 -9.27 -16.45 1.42
CA PRO A 98 -8.22 -16.14 2.38
C PRO A 98 -6.83 -16.43 1.80
N LYS A 99 -5.84 -15.59 2.11
CA LYS A 99 -4.44 -15.78 1.69
C LYS A 99 -3.78 -16.97 2.37
N SER A 100 -4.27 -17.36 3.54
CA SER A 100 -3.80 -18.58 4.24
C SER A 100 -3.95 -19.87 3.44
N GLY A 101 -4.67 -19.84 2.31
CA GLY A 101 -4.59 -20.90 1.31
C GLY A 101 -5.26 -22.19 1.75
N LYS A 102 -6.22 -22.14 2.68
CA LYS A 102 -7.27 -23.16 2.75
C LYS A 102 -8.08 -23.03 1.46
N ALA A 103 -7.60 -23.68 0.40
CA ALA A 103 -8.03 -23.47 -0.98
C ALA A 103 -9.54 -23.70 -1.23
N ASP A 104 -10.23 -24.30 -0.26
CA ASP A 104 -11.67 -24.57 -0.29
C ASP A 104 -12.49 -23.61 0.59
N GLU A 105 -11.87 -22.67 1.31
CA GLU A 105 -12.58 -21.59 2.01
C GLU A 105 -12.88 -20.45 1.03
N VAL A 106 -13.94 -20.62 0.24
CA VAL A 106 -14.54 -19.50 -0.48
C VAL A 106 -15.56 -18.86 0.45
N ILE A 107 -15.40 -17.56 0.70
CA ILE A 107 -16.31 -16.77 1.51
C ILE A 107 -17.13 -15.89 0.56
N THR A 108 -18.45 -15.96 0.66
CA THR A 108 -19.38 -15.13 -0.11
C THR A 108 -19.88 -14.00 0.76
N LEU A 109 -19.91 -12.78 0.21
CA LEU A 109 -20.50 -11.60 0.84
C LEU A 109 -21.51 -10.96 -0.10
N ASP A 110 -22.53 -10.36 0.47
CA ASP A 110 -23.51 -9.54 -0.23
C ASP A 110 -22.92 -8.15 -0.48
N LEU A 111 -23.05 -7.68 -1.72
CA LEU A 111 -22.70 -6.32 -2.10
C LEU A 111 -23.71 -5.35 -1.52
N LYS A 112 -23.23 -4.19 -1.09
CA LYS A 112 -24.11 -3.10 -0.67
C LYS A 112 -24.93 -2.62 -1.89
N PRO A 113 -26.19 -2.23 -1.69
CA PRO A 113 -26.95 -1.58 -2.75
C PRO A 113 -26.25 -0.27 -3.14
N ASN A 114 -26.05 -0.07 -4.45
CA ASN A 114 -25.59 1.20 -5.02
C ASN A 114 -26.68 2.26 -4.99
#